data_AF-A0A7I7P612-F1
#
_entry.id   AF-A0A7I7P612-F1
#
_cell.length_a   1.000
_cell.length_b   1.000
_cell.length_c   1.000
_cell.angle_alpha   90.00
_cell.angle_beta   90.00
_cell.angle_gamma   90.00
#
_symmetry.space_group_name_H-M   'P 1'
#
loop_
_entity.id
_entity.type
_entity.pdbx_description
1 polymer ?
#
loop_
_entity_poly.entity_id
_entity_poly.type
_entity_poly.pdbx_seq_one_letter_code
_entity_poly.pdbx_strand_id
1 'polypeptide(L)'
;MSTSQNRPPINRRVALATLGLGVFAPSLLAACGGTTAKQAEKKEQPAAKLKFQPADATENVVPIAPISVEISDGWFQHVTLTNSAGKAVAGKFNSDRTVYTTTEPLGYDATYTWSGSAVGHDGKAIPVTGKFTTVSPSKKISGAFQLADGQTVGVAAPIIIQFDAPITDKAAVEKALTVTTNPPVEGSWAWLPDEAAGARAHWRTRDYYPAGTTVNVDAKLYGLPFGDSAYGADDISLNIQIGRRQVVKAEVTSHRIQVIRDEGVIMDFPCSYGEADKARNVTRNGVHVVTEKYADFYMSNPAAGYSHVHERWAVRISNNGEFIHANPASAGAQGNTNVTNGCINLSTGDAEQYFQSAIYGDPVEVTGSSIQLSYSDGDIWDWAVDWDTWVAMSALPPPTARPPSTQIPVTAPVTPSTAPTLSGTPTTTTTSSPGANPGG
;
A
#
# COMPACT_ATOMS: atom_id res chain seq x y z
N MET A 1 0.52 -28.09 -54.12
CA MET A 1 0.46 -27.28 -55.34
C MET A 1 1.37 -26.07 -55.16
N SER A 2 2.35 -25.95 -56.06
CA SER A 2 3.21 -24.80 -56.40
C SER A 2 3.75 -23.90 -55.28
N THR A 3 4.98 -24.16 -54.82
CA THR A 3 6.28 -23.54 -55.25
C THR A 3 6.56 -22.25 -54.49
N SER A 4 7.38 -22.27 -53.43
CA SER A 4 8.86 -22.24 -53.47
C SER A 4 9.41 -20.93 -54.03
N GLN A 5 10.12 -20.15 -53.22
CA GLN A 5 11.59 -20.12 -53.29
C GLN A 5 12.20 -19.24 -52.18
N ASN A 6 12.95 -19.91 -51.30
CA ASN A 6 14.07 -19.35 -50.55
C ASN A 6 15.14 -18.82 -51.51
N ARG A 7 15.75 -17.67 -51.19
CA ARG A 7 17.16 -17.41 -51.55
C ARG A 7 17.94 -16.81 -50.38
N PRO A 8 19.23 -17.19 -50.20
CA PRO A 8 20.01 -17.00 -48.97
C PRO A 8 20.91 -15.74 -49.03
N PRO A 9 21.66 -15.41 -47.95
CA PRO A 9 22.41 -14.15 -47.85
C PRO A 9 23.75 -14.21 -48.60
N ILE A 10 24.18 -13.08 -49.15
CA ILE A 10 25.47 -12.94 -49.86
C ILE A 10 26.51 -12.38 -48.89
N ASN A 11 27.57 -13.17 -48.65
CA ASN A 11 28.72 -12.81 -47.84
C ASN A 11 29.88 -12.29 -48.71
N ARG A 12 30.70 -11.43 -48.10
CA ARG A 12 31.90 -10.79 -48.66
C ARG A 12 33.02 -11.80 -48.95
N ARG A 13 33.76 -11.60 -50.06
CA ARG A 13 35.25 -11.51 -50.16
C ARG A 13 35.80 -12.09 -51.48
N VAL A 14 36.68 -11.30 -52.14
CA VAL A 14 37.89 -11.73 -52.90
C VAL A 14 37.60 -12.38 -54.26
N ALA A 15 38.29 -12.18 -55.40
CA ALA A 15 39.44 -11.43 -55.91
C ALA A 15 39.31 -11.48 -57.47
N LEU A 16 39.59 -10.41 -58.23
CA LEU A 16 40.87 -10.06 -58.88
C LEU A 16 41.27 -10.89 -60.13
N ALA A 17 41.46 -10.16 -61.25
CA ALA A 17 42.29 -10.42 -62.46
C ALA A 17 41.75 -11.44 -63.50
N THR A 18 41.93 -11.33 -64.82
CA THR A 18 43.04 -10.80 -65.66
C THR A 18 42.64 -10.60 -67.16
N LEU A 19 43.26 -9.58 -67.78
CA LEU A 19 43.85 -9.43 -69.14
C LEU A 19 43.16 -9.74 -70.50
N GLY A 20 43.33 -8.76 -71.40
CA GLY A 20 43.71 -8.90 -72.84
C GLY A 20 42.62 -8.46 -73.83
N LEU A 21 42.84 -7.75 -74.95
CA LEU A 21 44.02 -7.22 -75.67
C LEU A 21 43.47 -6.37 -76.87
N GLY A 22 44.19 -5.35 -77.39
CA GLY A 22 43.91 -4.72 -78.71
C GLY A 22 43.77 -3.18 -78.70
N VAL A 23 44.85 -2.38 -78.64
CA VAL A 23 45.64 -1.77 -79.75
C VAL A 23 44.85 -0.90 -80.74
N PHE A 24 45.00 0.44 -80.65
CA PHE A 24 45.53 1.39 -81.67
C PHE A 24 45.08 2.84 -81.37
N ALA A 25 46.05 3.74 -81.18
CA ALA A 25 45.87 5.21 -81.11
C ALA A 25 45.78 5.81 -82.54
N PRO A 26 45.34 7.07 -82.76
CA PRO A 26 46.09 8.25 -82.29
C PRO A 26 45.26 9.47 -81.81
N SER A 27 45.84 10.19 -80.85
CA SER A 27 45.96 11.65 -80.73
C SER A 27 44.83 12.56 -81.25
N LEU A 28 44.01 13.07 -80.31
CA LEU A 28 43.38 14.39 -80.42
C LEU A 28 43.63 15.19 -79.14
N LEU A 29 44.38 16.28 -79.27
CA LEU A 29 44.51 17.35 -78.29
C LEU A 29 43.16 18.05 -78.14
N ALA A 30 42.45 17.80 -77.04
CA ALA A 30 41.30 18.60 -76.63
C ALA A 30 41.67 19.40 -75.37
N ALA A 31 41.83 20.70 -75.56
CA ALA A 31 41.93 21.68 -74.48
C ALA A 31 40.59 21.74 -73.74
N CYS A 32 40.52 21.19 -72.54
CA CYS A 32 39.45 21.50 -71.60
C CYS A 32 39.97 22.53 -70.60
N GLY A 33 39.52 23.77 -70.78
CA GLY A 33 39.69 24.83 -69.80
C GLY A 33 39.15 24.37 -68.45
N GLY A 34 40.05 24.28 -67.47
CA GLY A 34 39.72 23.99 -66.09
C GLY A 34 38.84 25.11 -65.55
N THR A 35 37.53 24.85 -65.50
CA THR A 35 36.64 25.59 -64.61
C THR A 35 37.05 25.17 -63.21
N THR A 36 37.70 26.08 -62.48
CA THR A 36 37.85 25.96 -61.03
C THR A 36 36.44 25.88 -60.46
N ALA A 37 36.00 24.67 -60.11
CA ALA A 37 34.80 24.49 -59.33
C ALA A 37 35.00 25.28 -58.04
N LYS A 38 34.23 26.37 -57.90
CA LYS A 38 34.09 27.10 -56.65
C LYS A 38 33.66 26.05 -55.62
N GLN A 39 34.58 25.66 -54.74
CA GLN A 39 34.29 24.77 -53.64
C GLN A 39 33.13 25.40 -52.87
N ALA A 40 31.96 24.76 -52.91
CA ALA A 40 30.83 25.22 -52.12
C ALA A 40 31.30 25.30 -50.67
N GLU A 41 31.23 26.49 -50.07
CA GLU A 41 31.38 26.64 -48.63
C GLU A 41 30.33 25.73 -47.98
N LYS A 42 30.78 24.57 -47.52
CA LYS A 42 29.95 23.60 -46.83
C LYS A 42 29.50 24.27 -45.55
N LYS A 43 28.24 24.71 -45.51
CA LYS A 43 27.62 25.27 -44.30
C LYS A 43 27.89 24.30 -43.16
N GLU A 44 28.60 24.77 -42.13
CA GLU A 44 29.01 23.93 -41.01
C GLU A 44 27.76 23.33 -40.37
N GLN A 45 27.68 22.00 -40.32
CA GLN A 45 26.52 21.33 -39.74
C GLN A 45 26.51 21.61 -38.23
N PRO A 46 25.32 21.81 -37.62
CA PRO A 46 25.22 22.06 -36.19
C PRO A 46 25.91 20.94 -35.40
N ALA A 47 26.71 21.32 -34.41
CA ALA A 47 27.34 20.37 -33.50
C ALA A 47 26.28 19.74 -32.58
N ALA A 48 26.36 18.42 -32.39
CA ALA A 48 25.51 17.69 -31.47
C ALA A 48 25.61 18.25 -30.04
N LYS A 49 24.47 18.38 -29.36
CA LYS A 49 24.39 18.90 -27.99
C LYS A 49 23.65 17.93 -27.09
N LEU A 50 24.24 17.62 -25.94
CA LEU A 50 23.62 16.78 -24.93
C LEU A 50 22.95 17.63 -23.85
N LYS A 51 21.76 17.22 -23.42
CA LYS A 51 21.03 17.78 -22.29
C LYS A 51 20.71 16.65 -21.32
N PHE A 52 21.23 16.74 -20.11
CA PHE A 52 20.98 15.77 -19.05
C PHE A 52 19.88 16.28 -18.13
N GLN A 53 18.99 15.38 -17.72
CA GLN A 53 18.02 15.60 -16.66
C GLN A 53 18.12 14.43 -15.67
N PRO A 54 18.60 14.64 -14.44
CA PRO A 54 19.14 15.88 -13.89
C PRO A 54 20.44 16.33 -14.59
N ALA A 55 20.82 17.59 -14.39
CA ALA A 55 22.06 18.12 -14.96
C ALA A 55 23.31 17.42 -14.38
N ASP A 56 24.44 17.53 -15.07
CA ASP A 56 25.70 16.97 -14.58
C ASP A 56 26.08 17.53 -13.20
N ALA A 57 26.64 16.66 -12.36
CA ALA A 57 27.00 16.90 -10.97
C ALA A 57 25.84 17.36 -10.05
N THR A 58 24.57 17.14 -10.44
CA THR A 58 23.43 17.41 -9.55
C THR A 58 23.46 16.46 -8.34
N GLU A 59 23.25 17.01 -7.15
CA GLU A 59 23.11 16.25 -5.90
C GLU A 59 21.65 16.23 -5.43
N ASN A 60 21.34 15.37 -4.47
CA ASN A 60 20.01 15.25 -3.85
C ASN A 60 18.88 14.96 -4.85
N VAL A 61 19.18 14.19 -5.89
CA VAL A 61 18.18 13.78 -6.89
C VAL A 61 17.21 12.79 -6.26
N VAL A 62 15.92 13.06 -6.37
CA VAL A 62 14.87 12.14 -5.90
C VAL A 62 14.91 10.86 -6.76
N PRO A 63 14.92 9.65 -6.17
CA PRO A 63 15.16 8.41 -6.91
C PRO A 63 14.06 8.01 -7.89
N ILE A 64 12.88 8.64 -7.78
CA ILE A 64 11.73 8.47 -8.70
C ILE A 64 11.55 9.65 -9.67
N ALA A 65 12.44 10.65 -9.63
CA ALA A 65 12.38 11.75 -10.58
C ALA A 65 12.63 11.24 -12.01
N PRO A 66 12.08 11.89 -13.05
CA PRO A 66 12.40 11.55 -14.43
C PRO A 66 13.91 11.71 -14.71
N ILE A 67 14.59 10.61 -15.06
CA ILE A 67 16.01 10.59 -15.39
C ILE A 67 16.16 10.34 -16.90
N SER A 68 16.75 11.28 -17.61
CA SER A 68 16.92 11.21 -19.05
C SER A 68 18.19 11.92 -19.56
N VAL A 69 18.58 11.55 -20.77
CA VAL A 69 19.54 12.31 -21.57
C VAL A 69 18.97 12.49 -22.98
N GLU A 70 19.04 13.71 -23.47
CA GLU A 70 18.55 14.13 -24.78
C GLU A 70 19.72 14.63 -25.63
N ILE A 71 19.67 14.36 -26.94
CA ILE A 71 20.58 14.92 -27.93
C ILE A 71 19.82 15.78 -28.93
N SER A 72 20.33 16.99 -29.17
CA SER A 72 19.99 17.82 -30.34
C SER A 72 21.05 17.65 -31.43
N ASP A 73 20.62 17.74 -32.69
CA ASP A 73 21.50 17.70 -33.88
C ASP A 73 22.30 16.39 -34.04
N GLY A 74 21.72 15.27 -33.58
CA GLY A 74 22.31 13.94 -33.67
C GLY A 74 21.41 12.83 -33.13
N TRP A 75 21.97 11.62 -33.00
CA TRP A 75 21.29 10.46 -32.42
C TRP A 75 22.24 9.63 -31.56
N PHE A 76 21.70 8.92 -30.56
CA PHE A 76 22.46 8.03 -29.69
C PHE A 76 22.84 6.72 -30.40
N GLN A 77 24.09 6.28 -30.20
CA GLN A 77 24.53 4.93 -30.57
C GLN A 77 24.34 3.94 -29.42
N HIS A 78 24.82 4.32 -28.23
CA HIS A 78 24.69 3.56 -26.98
C HIS A 78 24.61 4.54 -25.81
N VAL A 79 23.77 4.25 -24.82
CA VAL A 79 23.71 4.95 -23.53
C VAL A 79 23.54 3.91 -22.42
N THR A 80 24.32 4.03 -21.36
CA THR A 80 24.19 3.28 -20.11
C THR A 80 24.15 4.27 -18.96
N LEU A 81 23.33 3.99 -17.96
CA LEU A 81 23.44 4.58 -16.63
C LEU A 81 23.86 3.47 -15.66
N THR A 82 24.88 3.71 -14.85
CA THR A 82 25.38 2.73 -13.87
C THR A 82 25.48 3.34 -12.49
N ASN A 83 25.26 2.56 -11.44
CA ASN A 83 25.59 2.96 -10.07
C ASN A 83 27.09 2.76 -9.77
N SER A 84 27.54 3.20 -8.59
CA SER A 84 28.92 3.04 -8.12
C SER A 84 29.40 1.58 -8.03
N ALA A 85 28.48 0.61 -7.91
CA ALA A 85 28.78 -0.82 -7.93
C ALA A 85 28.86 -1.41 -9.35
N GLY A 86 28.66 -0.60 -10.40
CA GLY A 86 28.69 -1.03 -11.79
C GLY A 86 27.41 -1.71 -12.30
N LYS A 87 26.34 -1.75 -11.49
CA LYS A 87 25.03 -2.27 -11.95
C LYS A 87 24.41 -1.27 -12.93
N ALA A 88 24.05 -1.75 -14.11
CA ALA A 88 23.32 -0.98 -15.10
C ALA A 88 21.85 -0.76 -14.67
N VAL A 89 21.36 0.45 -14.92
CA VAL A 89 19.96 0.85 -14.74
C VAL A 89 19.23 0.68 -16.07
N ALA A 90 18.09 -0.01 -16.02
CA ALA A 90 17.19 -0.21 -17.14
C ALA A 90 16.70 1.14 -17.69
N GLY A 91 16.72 1.27 -19.01
CA GLY A 91 16.18 2.41 -19.71
C GLY A 91 15.88 2.10 -21.16
N LYS A 92 15.21 3.04 -21.82
CA LYS A 92 14.74 2.90 -23.20
C LYS A 92 15.03 4.15 -24.00
N PHE A 93 15.26 3.96 -25.30
CA PHE A 93 15.25 5.04 -26.27
C PHE A 93 13.83 5.33 -26.76
N ASN A 94 13.58 6.57 -27.17
CA ASN A 94 12.50 6.86 -28.11
C ASN A 94 12.83 6.28 -29.51
N SER A 95 11.85 6.29 -30.42
CA SER A 95 12.00 5.74 -31.79
C SER A 95 13.18 6.34 -32.55
N ASP A 96 13.39 7.64 -32.37
CA ASP A 96 14.35 8.42 -33.15
C ASP A 96 15.76 8.37 -32.53
N ARG A 97 15.90 7.72 -31.38
CA ARG A 97 17.13 7.63 -30.57
C ARG A 97 17.70 9.00 -30.22
N THR A 98 16.83 9.98 -30.00
CA THR A 98 17.19 11.34 -29.56
C THR A 98 17.01 11.54 -28.07
N VAL A 99 16.28 10.64 -27.39
CA VAL A 99 16.07 10.66 -25.93
C VAL A 99 16.26 9.24 -25.38
N TYR A 100 17.01 9.13 -24.28
CA TYR A 100 17.07 7.93 -23.45
C TYR A 100 16.49 8.24 -22.07
N THR A 101 15.61 7.39 -21.56
CA THR A 101 14.95 7.57 -20.26
C THR A 101 15.04 6.29 -19.43
N THR A 102 15.31 6.40 -18.13
CA THR A 102 15.28 5.25 -17.22
C THR A 102 13.86 4.70 -17.07
N THR A 103 13.74 3.41 -16.77
CA THR A 103 12.45 2.71 -16.67
C THR A 103 12.28 1.96 -15.35
N GLU A 104 13.19 2.15 -14.40
CA GLU A 104 13.11 1.64 -13.04
C GLU A 104 13.49 2.76 -12.05
N PRO A 105 12.97 2.71 -10.81
CA PRO A 105 13.41 3.63 -9.77
C PRO A 105 14.90 3.46 -9.46
N LEU A 106 15.55 4.55 -9.08
CA LEU A 106 16.93 4.54 -8.60
C LEU A 106 16.98 4.20 -7.11
N GLY A 107 18.17 3.95 -6.57
CA GLY A 107 18.42 3.80 -5.14
C GLY A 107 18.73 5.14 -4.48
N TYR A 108 18.47 5.24 -3.18
CA TYR A 108 18.95 6.33 -2.33
C TYR A 108 20.48 6.29 -2.14
N ASP A 109 21.05 7.44 -1.80
CA ASP A 109 22.47 7.60 -1.41
C ASP A 109 23.44 6.96 -2.42
N ALA A 110 23.17 7.17 -3.71
CA ALA A 110 23.91 6.53 -4.78
C ALA A 110 24.35 7.54 -5.85
N THR A 111 25.62 7.46 -6.23
CA THR A 111 26.12 8.16 -7.41
C THR A 111 25.89 7.32 -8.66
N TYR A 112 25.29 7.94 -9.67
CA TYR A 112 25.04 7.36 -10.96
C TYR A 112 25.89 8.04 -12.03
N THR A 113 26.41 7.25 -12.96
CA THR A 113 27.28 7.73 -14.05
C THR A 113 26.74 7.30 -15.40
N TRP A 114 26.57 8.28 -16.28
CA TRP A 114 26.27 8.10 -17.70
C TRP A 114 27.53 7.70 -18.47
N SER A 115 27.39 6.74 -19.37
CA SER A 115 28.42 6.33 -20.31
C SER A 115 27.78 6.01 -21.67
N GLY A 116 28.44 6.37 -22.76
CA GLY A 116 27.93 6.08 -24.09
C GLY A 116 28.54 6.94 -25.19
N SER A 117 27.91 6.90 -26.35
CA SER A 117 28.26 7.71 -27.51
C SER A 117 27.03 8.14 -28.30
N ALA A 118 27.12 9.32 -28.88
CA ALA A 118 26.12 9.87 -29.79
C ALA A 118 26.82 10.42 -31.04
N VAL A 119 26.13 10.44 -32.18
CA VAL A 119 26.69 10.90 -33.46
C VAL A 119 25.91 12.11 -33.94
N GLY A 120 26.64 13.19 -34.24
CA GLY A 120 26.07 14.38 -34.85
C GLY A 120 25.85 14.24 -36.36
N HIS A 121 25.12 15.17 -36.96
CA HIS A 121 24.91 15.20 -38.41
C HIS A 121 26.21 15.35 -39.24
N ASP A 122 27.29 15.82 -38.61
CA ASP A 122 28.63 15.90 -39.18
C ASP A 122 29.37 14.54 -39.23
N GLY A 123 28.75 13.49 -38.68
CA GLY A 123 29.29 12.13 -38.60
C GLY A 123 30.30 11.93 -37.47
N LYS A 124 30.56 12.93 -36.62
CA LYS A 124 31.48 12.80 -35.50
C LYS A 124 30.75 12.25 -34.28
N ALA A 125 31.40 11.30 -33.61
CA ALA A 125 30.92 10.78 -32.34
C ALA A 125 31.34 11.69 -31.19
N ILE A 126 30.41 12.00 -30.29
CA ILE A 126 30.65 12.67 -29.02
C ILE A 126 30.39 11.70 -27.85
N PRO A 127 31.17 11.77 -26.75
CA PRO A 127 30.94 10.94 -25.58
C PRO A 127 29.68 11.39 -24.83
N VAL A 128 28.92 10.43 -24.32
CA VAL A 128 27.84 10.67 -23.36
C VAL A 128 28.40 10.39 -21.97
N THR A 129 28.85 11.44 -21.29
CA THR A 129 29.46 11.35 -19.96
C THR A 129 28.82 12.38 -19.04
N GLY A 130 28.48 11.96 -17.84
CA GLY A 130 27.94 12.81 -16.78
C GLY A 130 27.66 11.99 -15.54
N LYS A 131 27.43 12.63 -14.41
CA LYS A 131 27.09 11.98 -13.15
C LYS A 131 26.09 12.79 -12.34
N PHE A 132 25.41 12.15 -11.42
CA PHE A 132 24.60 12.79 -10.40
C PHE A 132 24.51 11.88 -9.17
N THR A 133 24.11 12.43 -8.03
CA THR A 133 23.93 11.68 -6.79
C THR A 133 22.50 11.81 -6.30
N THR A 134 21.89 10.69 -5.94
CA THR A 134 20.54 10.67 -5.36
C THR A 134 20.55 11.13 -3.91
N VAL A 135 19.39 11.58 -3.43
CA VAL A 135 19.22 12.02 -2.04
C VAL A 135 19.63 10.93 -1.06
N SER A 136 20.25 11.36 0.05
CA SER A 136 20.62 10.52 1.19
C SER A 136 19.68 10.85 2.35
N PRO A 137 18.59 10.07 2.55
CA PRO A 137 17.62 10.35 3.61
C PRO A 137 18.27 10.26 4.99
N SER A 138 17.86 11.14 5.91
CA SER A 138 18.25 11.02 7.33
C SER A 138 17.64 9.76 7.96
N LYS A 139 16.44 9.39 7.51
CA LYS A 139 15.71 8.18 7.86
C LYS A 139 14.88 7.70 6.68
N LYS A 140 14.72 6.38 6.58
CA LYS A 140 13.74 5.75 5.69
C LYS A 140 12.62 5.23 6.58
N ILE A 141 11.39 5.66 6.32
CA ILE A 141 10.21 5.30 7.12
C ILE A 141 9.45 4.22 6.37
N SER A 142 9.24 3.08 7.02
CA SER A 142 8.49 1.95 6.46
C SER A 142 7.04 2.04 6.90
N GLY A 143 6.13 1.64 6.02
CA GLY A 143 4.72 1.44 6.34
C GLY A 143 4.34 -0.03 6.21
N ALA A 144 3.41 -0.51 7.02
CA ALA A 144 2.88 -1.85 6.91
C ALA A 144 1.35 -1.87 7.12
N PHE A 145 0.68 -2.72 6.34
CA PHE A 145 -0.73 -3.03 6.54
C PHE A 145 -0.91 -4.06 7.65
N GLN A 146 -2.03 -3.98 8.37
CA GLN A 146 -2.42 -5.01 9.34
C GLN A 146 -3.07 -6.24 8.70
N LEU A 147 -3.58 -6.10 7.47
CA LEU A 147 -4.19 -7.17 6.68
C LEU A 147 -3.20 -7.74 5.66
N ALA A 148 -3.43 -8.99 5.26
CA ALA A 148 -2.68 -9.65 4.20
C ALA A 148 -3.39 -9.60 2.85
N ASP A 149 -2.63 -9.68 1.75
CA ASP A 149 -3.18 -9.83 0.41
C ASP A 149 -4.07 -11.08 0.29
N GLY A 150 -5.22 -10.93 -0.36
CA GLY A 150 -6.24 -11.97 -0.52
C GLY A 150 -7.05 -12.26 0.74
N GLN A 151 -6.84 -11.54 1.84
CA GLN A 151 -7.64 -11.74 3.05
C GLN A 151 -9.09 -11.31 2.84
N THR A 152 -10.03 -12.14 3.31
CA THR A 152 -11.46 -11.80 3.38
C THR A 152 -11.81 -11.29 4.78
N VAL A 153 -12.43 -10.12 4.85
CA VAL A 153 -12.78 -9.43 6.13
C VAL A 153 -14.25 -9.01 6.17
N GLY A 154 -14.74 -8.67 7.36
CA GLY A 154 -16.10 -8.19 7.59
C GLY A 154 -16.33 -6.76 7.08
N VAL A 155 -17.59 -6.36 7.10
CA VAL A 155 -18.08 -5.13 6.44
C VAL A 155 -17.67 -3.82 7.15
N ALA A 156 -17.01 -3.89 8.30
CA ALA A 156 -16.54 -2.73 9.07
C ALA A 156 -15.02 -2.69 9.23
N ALA A 157 -14.26 -3.55 8.52
CA ALA A 157 -12.81 -3.57 8.61
C ALA A 157 -12.19 -2.23 8.13
N PRO A 158 -11.42 -1.51 8.96
CA PRO A 158 -10.60 -0.41 8.47
C PRO A 158 -9.39 -0.95 7.70
N ILE A 159 -8.80 -0.12 6.83
CA ILE A 159 -7.44 -0.31 6.34
C ILE A 159 -6.51 0.47 7.27
N ILE A 160 -5.52 -0.19 7.89
CA ILE A 160 -4.60 0.46 8.82
C ILE A 160 -3.20 0.41 8.21
N ILE A 161 -2.57 1.59 8.09
CA ILE A 161 -1.14 1.70 7.79
C ILE A 161 -0.45 2.16 9.06
N GLN A 162 0.36 1.29 9.64
CA GLN A 162 1.26 1.63 10.74
C GLN A 162 2.64 1.96 10.17
N PHE A 163 3.18 3.12 10.55
CA PHE A 163 4.55 3.51 10.22
C PHE A 163 5.50 3.24 11.40
N ASP A 164 6.78 3.02 11.10
CA ASP A 164 7.83 2.76 12.09
C ASP A 164 8.51 4.03 12.64
N ALA A 165 7.95 5.21 12.34
CA ALA A 165 8.37 6.50 12.86
C ALA A 165 7.24 7.55 12.78
N PRO A 166 7.36 8.68 13.51
CA PRO A 166 6.51 9.85 13.29
C PRO A 166 6.66 10.42 11.87
N ILE A 167 5.60 11.05 11.36
CA ILE A 167 5.57 11.68 10.03
C ILE A 167 5.25 13.17 10.18
N THR A 168 6.12 14.02 9.64
CA THR A 168 5.96 15.48 9.71
C THR A 168 4.99 15.98 8.64
N ASP A 169 5.15 15.54 7.38
CA ASP A 169 4.27 15.92 6.27
C ASP A 169 3.24 14.83 5.97
N LYS A 170 2.30 14.65 6.90
CA LYS A 170 1.17 13.70 6.77
C LYS A 170 0.33 13.97 5.51
N ALA A 171 0.24 15.22 5.07
CA ALA A 171 -0.51 15.61 3.88
C ALA A 171 0.15 15.14 2.58
N ALA A 172 1.48 15.21 2.48
CA ALA A 172 2.21 14.64 1.34
C ALA A 172 2.04 13.12 1.27
N VAL A 173 2.12 12.44 2.42
CA VAL A 173 1.93 10.99 2.50
C VAL A 173 0.51 10.60 2.10
N GLU A 174 -0.51 11.25 2.66
CA GLU A 174 -1.91 10.92 2.36
C GLU A 174 -2.26 11.09 0.88
N LYS A 175 -1.70 12.10 0.18
CA LYS A 175 -1.87 12.26 -1.28
C LYS A 175 -1.30 11.11 -2.10
N ALA A 176 -0.32 10.38 -1.56
CA ALA A 176 0.27 9.22 -2.20
C ALA A 176 -0.49 7.92 -1.90
N LEU A 177 -1.54 7.97 -1.08
CA LEU A 177 -2.40 6.85 -0.76
C LEU A 177 -3.64 6.87 -1.66
N THR A 178 -3.88 5.77 -2.37
CA THR A 178 -5.07 5.60 -3.20
C THR A 178 -5.82 4.35 -2.76
N VAL A 179 -7.12 4.49 -2.51
CA VAL A 179 -8.02 3.36 -2.25
C VAL A 179 -8.99 3.25 -3.42
N THR A 180 -9.04 2.08 -4.06
CA THR A 180 -9.97 1.75 -5.12
C THR A 180 -10.89 0.62 -4.67
N THR A 181 -12.19 0.87 -4.69
CA THR A 181 -13.22 -0.08 -4.29
C THR A 181 -14.11 -0.46 -5.46
N ASN A 182 -14.55 -1.72 -5.50
CA ASN A 182 -15.53 -2.18 -6.48
C ASN A 182 -16.60 -3.04 -5.78
N PRO A 183 -17.87 -2.60 -5.71
CA PRO A 183 -18.36 -1.31 -6.23
C PRO A 183 -17.71 -0.10 -5.52
N PRO A 184 -17.66 1.09 -6.17
CA PRO A 184 -17.14 2.29 -5.54
C PRO A 184 -17.94 2.68 -4.30
N VAL A 185 -17.25 2.97 -3.20
CA VAL A 185 -17.84 3.41 -1.93
C VAL A 185 -17.15 4.68 -1.42
N GLU A 186 -17.92 5.56 -0.76
CA GLU A 186 -17.38 6.75 -0.10
C GLU A 186 -16.54 6.34 1.11
N GLY A 187 -15.32 6.86 1.20
CA GLY A 187 -14.43 6.65 2.35
C GLY A 187 -13.34 7.72 2.42
N SER A 188 -12.63 7.75 3.56
CA SER A 188 -11.62 8.78 3.87
C SER A 188 -10.51 8.19 4.71
N TRP A 189 -9.30 8.69 4.49
CA TRP A 189 -8.18 8.54 5.42
C TRP A 189 -8.40 9.44 6.64
N ALA A 190 -7.90 8.99 7.78
CA ALA A 190 -7.80 9.73 9.02
C ALA A 190 -6.47 9.38 9.69
N TRP A 191 -5.77 10.39 10.22
CA TRP A 191 -4.57 10.20 11.00
C TRP A 191 -4.96 10.06 12.46
N LEU A 192 -4.74 8.87 13.00
CA LEU A 192 -4.91 8.64 14.42
C LEU A 192 -3.68 9.15 15.17
N PRO A 193 -3.80 9.34 16.49
CA PRO A 193 -2.67 9.73 17.31
C PRO A 193 -1.53 8.72 17.18
N ASP A 194 -0.30 9.24 17.11
CA ASP A 194 0.90 8.42 16.90
C ASP A 194 1.07 7.44 18.07
N GLU A 195 1.38 6.18 17.75
CA GLU A 195 1.70 5.13 18.71
C GLU A 195 3.18 5.15 19.06
N ALA A 196 3.59 4.34 20.05
CA ALA A 196 5.01 4.18 20.38
C ALA A 196 5.88 3.74 19.18
N ALA A 197 5.28 2.98 18.25
CA ALA A 197 5.93 2.56 17.02
C ALA A 197 6.07 3.69 15.97
N GLY A 198 5.17 4.67 15.96
CA GLY A 198 5.16 5.74 14.97
C GLY A 198 3.75 6.21 14.59
N ALA A 199 3.70 7.04 13.55
CA ALA A 199 2.44 7.54 13.01
C ALA A 199 1.57 6.41 12.44
N ARG A 200 0.27 6.64 12.38
CA ARG A 200 -0.68 5.70 11.77
C ARG A 200 -1.82 6.40 11.07
N ALA A 201 -2.23 5.84 9.94
CA ALA A 201 -3.35 6.31 9.15
C ALA A 201 -4.34 5.18 8.94
N HIS A 202 -5.61 5.45 9.20
CA HIS A 202 -6.70 4.51 8.99
C HIS A 202 -7.58 4.99 7.84
N TRP A 203 -8.05 4.08 6.99
CA TRP A 203 -9.10 4.37 6.01
C TRP A 203 -10.34 3.59 6.38
N ARG A 204 -11.49 4.26 6.37
CA ARG A 204 -12.81 3.60 6.46
C ARG A 204 -13.80 4.24 5.50
N THR A 205 -14.82 3.47 5.18
CA THR A 205 -16.01 3.96 4.50
C THR A 205 -16.92 4.76 5.43
N ARG A 206 -17.78 5.60 4.85
CA ARG A 206 -18.80 6.32 5.61
C ARG A 206 -19.80 5.37 6.29
N ASP A 207 -20.32 4.43 5.51
CA ASP A 207 -21.21 3.35 5.94
C ASP A 207 -20.50 2.00 5.75
N TYR A 208 -20.97 0.92 6.40
CA TYR A 208 -20.35 -0.39 6.20
C TYR A 208 -20.25 -0.77 4.72
N TYR A 209 -19.16 -1.45 4.34
CA TYR A 209 -18.97 -1.93 2.99
C TYR A 209 -20.15 -2.82 2.53
N PRO A 210 -20.55 -2.74 1.26
CA PRO A 210 -21.36 -3.78 0.63
C PRO A 210 -20.61 -5.13 0.69
N ALA A 211 -21.32 -6.21 1.00
CA ALA A 211 -20.75 -7.56 0.96
C ALA A 211 -20.23 -7.88 -0.45
N GLY A 212 -19.09 -8.54 -0.55
CA GLY A 212 -18.43 -8.87 -1.83
C GLY A 212 -17.58 -7.76 -2.44
N THR A 213 -17.48 -6.58 -1.80
CA THR A 213 -16.64 -5.48 -2.30
C THR A 213 -15.17 -5.90 -2.38
N THR A 214 -14.49 -5.62 -3.48
CA THR A 214 -13.02 -5.74 -3.56
C THR A 214 -12.38 -4.40 -3.23
N VAL A 215 -11.32 -4.40 -2.42
CA VAL A 215 -10.58 -3.19 -2.03
C VAL A 215 -9.12 -3.34 -2.45
N ASN A 216 -8.63 -2.38 -3.22
CA ASN A 216 -7.23 -2.23 -3.58
C ASN A 216 -6.69 -0.95 -2.95
N VAL A 217 -5.53 -1.04 -2.32
CA VAL A 217 -4.83 0.10 -1.72
C VAL A 217 -3.44 0.16 -2.31
N ASP A 218 -3.08 1.32 -2.84
CA ASP A 218 -1.73 1.63 -3.33
C ASP A 218 -1.17 2.78 -2.51
N ALA A 219 0.01 2.59 -1.91
CA ALA A 219 0.76 3.63 -1.22
C ALA A 219 2.10 3.85 -1.93
N LYS A 220 2.18 4.95 -2.70
CA LYS A 220 3.37 5.33 -3.48
C LYS A 220 4.36 6.13 -2.65
N LEU A 221 4.98 5.44 -1.70
CA LEU A 221 5.83 6.05 -0.67
C LEU A 221 7.31 6.12 -1.10
N TYR A 222 7.77 5.26 -2.00
CA TYR A 222 9.17 5.25 -2.41
C TYR A 222 9.54 6.57 -3.09
N GLY A 223 10.63 7.19 -2.65
CA GLY A 223 11.05 8.50 -3.19
C GLY A 223 10.25 9.69 -2.68
N LEU A 224 9.18 9.47 -1.88
CA LEU A 224 8.34 10.54 -1.36
C LEU A 224 8.96 11.14 -0.09
N PRO A 225 9.14 12.47 -0.02
CA PRO A 225 9.59 13.14 1.20
C PRO A 225 8.46 13.14 2.25
N PHE A 226 8.78 12.72 3.48
CA PHE A 226 7.86 12.70 4.63
C PHE A 226 8.07 13.92 5.56
N GLY A 227 8.93 14.87 5.16
CA GLY A 227 9.41 15.99 5.98
C GLY A 227 10.71 15.66 6.71
N ASP A 228 11.42 16.67 7.22
CA ASP A 228 12.65 16.54 8.03
C ASP A 228 13.74 15.62 7.44
N SER A 229 13.87 15.63 6.11
CA SER A 229 14.77 14.76 5.34
C SER A 229 14.48 13.25 5.46
N ALA A 230 13.33 12.87 6.02
CA ALA A 230 12.82 11.51 5.98
C ALA A 230 12.13 11.23 4.65
N TYR A 231 12.23 9.97 4.20
CA TYR A 231 11.62 9.51 2.97
C TYR A 231 10.95 8.14 3.17
N GLY A 232 9.95 7.82 2.36
CA GLY A 232 9.36 6.50 2.35
C GLY A 232 10.37 5.43 1.92
N ALA A 233 10.38 4.30 2.65
CA ALA A 233 11.33 3.22 2.44
C ALA A 233 11.05 2.45 1.14
N ASP A 234 9.77 2.14 0.88
CA ASP A 234 9.28 1.30 -0.23
C ASP A 234 7.83 1.66 -0.56
N ASP A 235 7.41 1.40 -1.80
CA ASP A 235 5.99 1.35 -2.15
C ASP A 235 5.36 0.11 -1.52
N ILE A 236 4.12 0.23 -1.01
CA ILE A 236 3.34 -0.91 -0.52
C ILE A 236 1.96 -0.93 -1.17
N SER A 237 1.39 -2.13 -1.31
CA SER A 237 0.05 -2.34 -1.84
C SER A 237 -0.69 -3.40 -1.04
N LEU A 238 -2.01 -3.36 -1.07
CA LEU A 238 -2.88 -4.35 -0.43
C LEU A 238 -4.11 -4.62 -1.30
N ASN A 239 -4.43 -5.89 -1.51
CA ASN A 239 -5.67 -6.34 -2.14
C ASN A 239 -6.45 -7.23 -1.16
N ILE A 240 -7.68 -6.83 -0.80
CA ILE A 240 -8.56 -7.61 0.08
C ILE A 240 -9.97 -7.73 -0.50
N GLN A 241 -10.75 -8.61 0.12
CA GLN A 241 -12.17 -8.79 -0.19
C GLN A 241 -13.02 -8.59 1.06
N ILE A 242 -14.16 -7.93 0.89
CA ILE A 242 -15.19 -7.86 1.91
C ILE A 242 -16.07 -9.11 1.76
N GLY A 243 -16.17 -9.89 2.83
CA GLY A 243 -16.94 -11.11 2.89
C GLY A 243 -18.45 -10.88 3.03
N ARG A 244 -19.12 -11.85 3.65
CA ARG A 244 -20.55 -11.75 3.97
C ARG A 244 -20.83 -10.60 4.94
N ARG A 245 -22.01 -9.98 4.80
CA ARG A 245 -22.55 -9.07 5.80
C ARG A 245 -23.00 -9.86 7.03
N GLN A 246 -22.33 -9.65 8.15
CA GLN A 246 -22.75 -10.12 9.46
C GLN A 246 -22.66 -8.94 10.43
N VAL A 247 -23.78 -8.59 11.06
CA VAL A 247 -23.86 -7.52 12.05
C VAL A 247 -24.35 -8.12 13.36
N VAL A 248 -23.67 -7.79 14.44
CA VAL A 248 -24.09 -8.20 15.78
C VAL A 248 -24.79 -7.03 16.45
N LYS A 249 -26.04 -7.22 16.90
CA LYS A 249 -26.77 -6.25 17.70
C LYS A 249 -26.73 -6.63 19.17
N ALA A 250 -26.24 -5.71 19.98
CA ALA A 250 -25.96 -5.92 21.39
C ALA A 250 -26.60 -4.80 22.23
N GLU A 251 -27.91 -4.89 22.45
CA GLU A 251 -28.61 -3.96 23.33
C GLU A 251 -28.41 -4.36 24.80
N VAL A 252 -27.66 -3.56 25.55
CA VAL A 252 -27.20 -3.90 26.91
C VAL A 252 -28.36 -4.14 27.88
N THR A 253 -29.48 -3.43 27.70
CA THR A 253 -30.67 -3.57 28.56
C THR A 253 -31.55 -4.77 28.21
N SER A 254 -31.31 -5.42 27.07
CA SER A 254 -32.14 -6.54 26.59
C SER A 254 -31.72 -7.89 27.17
N HIS A 255 -30.48 -8.02 27.66
CA HIS A 255 -29.84 -9.30 28.01
C HIS A 255 -29.82 -10.30 26.85
N ARG A 256 -29.87 -9.80 25.61
CA ARG A 256 -29.79 -10.60 24.37
C ARG A 256 -28.68 -10.06 23.49
N ILE A 257 -28.11 -10.95 22.68
CA ILE A 257 -27.27 -10.61 21.55
C ILE A 257 -27.84 -11.29 20.31
N GLN A 258 -27.96 -10.53 19.21
CA GLN A 258 -28.48 -11.04 17.95
C GLN A 258 -27.41 -10.97 16.87
N VAL A 259 -27.23 -12.05 16.11
CA VAL A 259 -26.37 -12.09 14.93
C VAL A 259 -27.25 -12.07 13.69
N ILE A 260 -27.04 -11.06 12.84
CA ILE A 260 -27.90 -10.76 11.70
C ILE A 260 -27.09 -10.88 10.42
N ARG A 261 -27.64 -11.59 9.43
CA ARG A 261 -27.16 -11.66 8.05
C ARG A 261 -28.28 -11.29 7.08
N ASP A 262 -28.04 -11.45 5.79
CA ASP A 262 -29.02 -11.12 4.74
C ASP A 262 -30.32 -11.93 4.87
N GLU A 263 -30.24 -13.16 5.39
CA GLU A 263 -31.39 -14.03 5.72
C GLU A 263 -32.16 -13.63 7.00
N GLY A 264 -31.71 -12.59 7.72
CA GLY A 264 -32.31 -12.12 8.97
C GLY A 264 -31.52 -12.52 10.22
N VAL A 265 -32.21 -12.69 11.35
CA VAL A 265 -31.61 -13.10 12.62
C VAL A 265 -31.26 -14.60 12.54
N ILE A 266 -29.97 -14.92 12.53
CA ILE A 266 -29.46 -16.30 12.47
C ILE A 266 -29.11 -16.86 13.84
N MET A 267 -28.86 -15.97 14.81
CA MET A 267 -28.61 -16.32 16.21
C MET A 267 -29.26 -15.27 17.09
N ASP A 268 -29.90 -15.72 18.17
CA ASP A 268 -30.46 -14.88 19.22
C ASP A 268 -30.17 -15.58 20.55
N PHE A 269 -29.15 -15.09 21.26
CA PHE A 269 -28.64 -15.74 22.46
C PHE A 269 -28.97 -14.96 23.74
N PRO A 270 -29.30 -15.65 24.85
CA PRO A 270 -29.26 -15.02 26.16
C PRO A 270 -27.82 -14.66 26.49
N CYS A 271 -27.59 -13.44 26.98
CA CYS A 271 -26.26 -13.00 27.36
C CYS A 271 -26.29 -12.17 28.65
N SER A 272 -25.12 -11.97 29.21
CA SER A 272 -24.90 -11.05 30.34
C SER A 272 -23.81 -10.06 29.94
N TYR A 273 -24.09 -8.76 30.08
CA TYR A 273 -23.14 -7.69 29.80
C TYR A 273 -22.34 -7.31 31.05
N GLY A 274 -21.62 -6.19 30.99
CA GLY A 274 -20.99 -5.59 32.16
C GLY A 274 -21.99 -5.11 33.22
N GLU A 275 -21.71 -5.36 34.50
CA GLU A 275 -22.59 -5.01 35.64
C GLU A 275 -22.78 -3.50 35.83
N ALA A 276 -21.89 -2.68 35.27
CA ALA A 276 -21.94 -1.22 35.31
C ALA A 276 -21.89 -0.60 36.73
N ASP A 277 -21.44 -1.34 37.75
CA ASP A 277 -21.16 -0.82 39.10
C ASP A 277 -19.96 0.15 39.12
N LYS A 278 -19.06 0.00 38.15
CA LYS A 278 -17.86 0.83 37.93
C LYS A 278 -17.70 1.07 36.43
N ALA A 279 -17.07 2.19 36.06
CA ALA A 279 -16.81 2.53 34.65
C ALA A 279 -16.04 1.43 33.88
N ARG A 280 -15.13 0.71 34.55
CA ARG A 280 -14.41 -0.44 33.98
C ARG A 280 -15.30 -1.66 33.71
N ASN A 281 -16.46 -1.74 34.35
CA ASN A 281 -17.43 -2.82 34.22
C ASN A 281 -18.62 -2.42 33.33
N VAL A 282 -18.52 -1.31 32.60
CA VAL A 282 -19.51 -0.88 31.61
C VAL A 282 -19.04 -1.33 30.24
N THR A 283 -19.77 -2.24 29.59
CA THR A 283 -19.57 -2.56 28.16
C THR A 283 -19.70 -1.27 27.36
N ARG A 284 -18.72 -0.90 26.52
CA ARG A 284 -18.79 0.38 25.81
C ARG A 284 -19.96 0.43 24.82
N ASN A 285 -20.56 1.60 24.68
CA ASN A 285 -21.58 1.89 23.68
C ASN A 285 -20.95 2.18 22.33
N GLY A 286 -21.65 1.90 21.23
CA GLY A 286 -21.19 2.20 19.89
C GLY A 286 -20.71 0.98 19.12
N VAL A 287 -20.25 1.23 17.90
CA VAL A 287 -19.85 0.18 16.96
C VAL A 287 -18.41 -0.25 17.23
N HIS A 288 -18.28 -1.49 17.69
CA HIS A 288 -17.01 -2.19 17.83
C HIS A 288 -16.69 -2.96 16.54
N VAL A 289 -15.43 -3.35 16.39
CA VAL A 289 -14.98 -4.17 15.26
C VAL A 289 -14.30 -5.42 15.79
N VAL A 290 -14.75 -6.59 15.33
CA VAL A 290 -14.10 -7.86 15.64
C VAL A 290 -12.67 -7.85 15.10
N THR A 291 -11.70 -8.22 15.93
CA THR A 291 -10.29 -8.31 15.52
C THR A 291 -9.79 -9.75 15.62
N GLU A 292 -9.38 -10.16 16.80
CA GLU A 292 -8.79 -11.47 17.08
C GLU A 292 -9.83 -12.44 17.62
N LYS A 293 -9.57 -13.74 17.46
CA LYS A 293 -10.34 -14.77 18.15
C LYS A 293 -9.47 -15.92 18.64
N TYR A 294 -9.82 -16.42 19.83
CA TYR A 294 -9.13 -17.48 20.55
C TYR A 294 -10.11 -18.59 20.95
N ALA A 295 -9.86 -19.81 20.46
CA ALA A 295 -10.66 -20.97 20.88
C ALA A 295 -10.47 -21.27 22.37
N ASP A 296 -9.26 -21.09 22.87
CA ASP A 296 -8.84 -21.29 24.25
C ASP A 296 -7.77 -20.24 24.57
N PHE A 297 -7.98 -19.42 25.61
CA PHE A 297 -6.95 -18.50 26.09
C PHE A 297 -7.12 -18.18 27.57
N TYR A 298 -6.02 -17.75 28.20
CA TYR A 298 -6.03 -17.26 29.56
C TYR A 298 -5.95 -15.75 29.56
N MET A 299 -7.01 -15.11 30.06
CA MET A 299 -7.11 -13.67 30.16
C MET A 299 -6.58 -13.20 31.52
N SER A 300 -5.71 -12.20 31.51
CA SER A 300 -5.26 -11.51 32.72
C SER A 300 -5.40 -10.01 32.53
N ASN A 301 -6.26 -9.36 33.31
CA ASN A 301 -6.40 -7.91 33.32
C ASN A 301 -6.30 -7.40 34.78
N PRO A 302 -5.09 -7.01 35.21
CA PRO A 302 -4.86 -6.49 36.56
C PRO A 302 -5.74 -5.28 36.89
N ALA A 303 -6.06 -4.41 35.92
CA ALA A 303 -6.92 -3.24 36.14
C ALA A 303 -8.38 -3.63 36.42
N ALA A 304 -8.84 -4.74 35.85
CA ALA A 304 -10.15 -5.32 36.12
C ALA A 304 -10.14 -6.23 37.36
N GLY A 305 -8.97 -6.55 37.91
CA GLY A 305 -8.80 -7.33 39.13
C GLY A 305 -8.86 -8.84 38.93
N TYR A 306 -8.73 -9.33 37.69
CA TYR A 306 -8.64 -10.76 37.41
C TYR A 306 -7.31 -11.13 36.74
N SER A 307 -6.81 -12.31 37.06
CA SER A 307 -5.58 -12.87 36.50
C SER A 307 -5.82 -14.33 36.16
N HIS A 308 -5.35 -14.77 35.00
CA HIS A 308 -5.37 -16.17 34.59
C HIS A 308 -6.79 -16.78 34.55
N VAL A 309 -7.79 -15.99 34.12
CA VAL A 309 -9.14 -16.50 33.90
C VAL A 309 -9.12 -17.32 32.62
N HIS A 310 -9.57 -18.57 32.71
CA HIS A 310 -9.67 -19.44 31.56
C HIS A 310 -10.91 -19.07 30.76
N GLU A 311 -10.69 -18.61 29.54
CA GLU A 311 -11.73 -18.14 28.65
C GLU A 311 -11.72 -18.96 27.36
N ARG A 312 -12.92 -19.35 26.91
CA ARG A 312 -13.09 -20.17 25.72
C ARG A 312 -13.97 -19.44 24.69
N TRP A 313 -13.70 -19.73 23.42
CA TRP A 313 -14.47 -19.21 22.28
C TRP A 313 -14.58 -17.69 22.28
N ALA A 314 -13.46 -17.03 22.52
CA ALA A 314 -13.45 -15.60 22.71
C ALA A 314 -13.15 -14.87 21.42
N VAL A 315 -14.01 -13.90 21.12
CA VAL A 315 -13.88 -13.00 19.98
C VAL A 315 -13.67 -11.60 20.52
N ARG A 316 -12.50 -11.02 20.25
CA ARG A 316 -12.13 -9.67 20.70
C ARG A 316 -12.95 -8.65 19.92
N ILE A 317 -13.55 -7.70 20.64
CA ILE A 317 -14.28 -6.56 20.06
C ILE A 317 -13.63 -5.21 20.37
N SER A 318 -12.74 -5.15 21.39
CA SER A 318 -11.90 -3.98 21.66
C SER A 318 -10.58 -4.35 22.34
N ASN A 319 -9.55 -3.52 22.13
CA ASN A 319 -8.26 -3.62 22.81
C ASN A 319 -8.34 -3.28 24.30
N ASN A 320 -9.43 -2.69 24.79
CA ASN A 320 -9.67 -2.47 26.23
C ASN A 320 -9.90 -3.77 27.02
N GLY A 321 -10.06 -4.89 26.32
CA GLY A 321 -10.30 -6.21 26.91
C GLY A 321 -11.74 -6.68 26.82
N GLU A 322 -12.60 -6.05 26.02
CA GLU A 322 -13.94 -6.55 25.73
C GLU A 322 -13.92 -7.70 24.71
N PHE A 323 -14.61 -8.78 25.08
CA PHE A 323 -14.82 -9.96 24.26
C PHE A 323 -16.28 -10.40 24.28
N ILE A 324 -16.67 -11.12 23.23
CA ILE A 324 -17.81 -12.04 23.28
C ILE A 324 -17.23 -13.44 23.52
N HIS A 325 -17.58 -14.09 24.63
CA HIS A 325 -16.96 -15.35 25.03
C HIS A 325 -17.86 -16.23 25.91
N ALA A 326 -17.44 -17.48 26.11
CA ALA A 326 -18.09 -18.39 27.04
C ALA A 326 -17.77 -17.99 28.48
N ASN A 327 -18.79 -17.91 29.35
CA ASN A 327 -18.58 -17.75 30.79
C ASN A 327 -19.55 -18.62 31.59
N PRO A 328 -19.15 -19.86 31.94
CA PRO A 328 -19.99 -20.77 32.72
C PRO A 328 -20.38 -20.22 34.10
N ALA A 329 -19.57 -19.33 34.70
CA ALA A 329 -19.83 -18.76 36.02
C ALA A 329 -21.02 -17.77 36.00
N SER A 330 -21.34 -17.18 34.84
CA SER A 330 -22.48 -16.26 34.68
C SER A 330 -23.73 -16.93 34.07
N ALA A 331 -23.74 -18.25 33.87
CA ALA A 331 -24.84 -18.95 33.19
C ALA A 331 -26.23 -18.68 33.81
N GLY A 332 -26.31 -18.53 35.13
CA GLY A 332 -27.57 -18.19 35.82
C GLY A 332 -28.05 -16.74 35.63
N ALA A 333 -27.18 -15.85 35.17
CA ALA A 333 -27.47 -14.44 34.94
C ALA A 333 -27.74 -14.13 33.45
N GLN A 334 -27.27 -14.96 32.52
CA GLN A 334 -27.44 -14.76 31.08
C GLN A 334 -28.93 -14.75 30.70
N GLY A 335 -29.36 -13.69 30.00
CA GLY A 335 -30.77 -13.47 29.67
C GLY A 335 -31.58 -12.72 30.74
N ASN A 336 -30.95 -12.29 31.85
CA ASN A 336 -31.67 -11.64 32.96
C ASN A 336 -30.88 -10.50 33.64
N THR A 337 -29.58 -10.65 33.90
CA THR A 337 -28.81 -9.69 34.69
C THR A 337 -27.37 -9.57 34.19
N ASN A 338 -26.82 -8.36 34.21
CA ASN A 338 -25.45 -8.07 33.81
C ASN A 338 -24.51 -8.19 35.03
N VAL A 339 -23.45 -9.00 34.96
CA VAL A 339 -22.66 -9.40 36.15
C VAL A 339 -21.14 -9.38 35.96
N THR A 340 -20.63 -8.80 34.87
CA THR A 340 -19.19 -8.90 34.53
C THR A 340 -18.49 -7.56 34.31
N ASN A 341 -17.23 -7.62 33.88
CA ASN A 341 -16.35 -6.46 33.74
C ASN A 341 -16.39 -5.80 32.35
N GLY A 342 -17.48 -5.97 31.59
CA GLY A 342 -17.68 -5.33 30.28
C GLY A 342 -17.82 -6.30 29.10
N CYS A 343 -17.43 -7.56 29.25
CA CYS A 343 -17.62 -8.58 28.21
C CYS A 343 -19.10 -8.92 27.96
N ILE A 344 -19.38 -9.52 26.81
CA ILE A 344 -20.66 -10.14 26.49
C ILE A 344 -20.54 -11.65 26.69
N ASN A 345 -21.18 -12.12 27.75
CA ASN A 345 -21.02 -13.49 28.22
C ASN A 345 -22.12 -14.38 27.66
N LEU A 346 -21.73 -15.51 27.10
CA LEU A 346 -22.61 -16.51 26.52
C LEU A 346 -22.45 -17.87 27.19
N SER A 347 -23.41 -18.75 26.91
CA SER A 347 -23.22 -20.18 27.18
C SER A 347 -22.06 -20.71 26.34
N THR A 348 -21.41 -21.80 26.76
CA THR A 348 -20.28 -22.33 26.01
C THR A 348 -20.64 -22.73 24.57
N GLY A 349 -21.84 -23.28 24.36
CA GLY A 349 -22.31 -23.67 23.04
C GLY A 349 -22.61 -22.47 22.14
N ASP A 350 -23.26 -21.44 22.68
CA ASP A 350 -23.57 -20.22 21.93
C ASP A 350 -22.30 -19.44 21.58
N ALA A 351 -21.35 -19.37 22.51
CA ALA A 351 -20.04 -18.76 22.27
C ALA A 351 -19.27 -19.49 21.17
N GLU A 352 -19.26 -20.82 21.16
CA GLU A 352 -18.65 -21.61 20.10
C GLU A 352 -19.32 -21.35 18.75
N GLN A 353 -20.66 -21.35 18.71
CA GLN A 353 -21.42 -21.09 17.49
C GLN A 353 -21.11 -19.69 16.93
N TYR A 354 -21.07 -18.66 17.78
CA TYR A 354 -20.68 -17.31 17.38
C TYR A 354 -19.23 -17.26 16.90
N PHE A 355 -18.30 -17.85 17.65
CA PHE A 355 -16.87 -17.88 17.35
C PHE A 355 -16.57 -18.47 15.97
N GLN A 356 -17.27 -19.54 15.58
CA GLN A 356 -17.12 -20.14 14.26
C GLN A 356 -17.67 -19.23 13.15
N SER A 357 -18.68 -18.41 13.45
CA SER A 357 -19.28 -17.50 12.50
C SER A 357 -18.46 -16.22 12.27
N ALA A 358 -17.76 -15.73 13.30
CA ALA A 358 -17.12 -14.41 13.32
C ALA A 358 -15.84 -14.35 12.48
N ILE A 359 -15.65 -13.22 11.79
CA ILE A 359 -14.42 -12.87 11.07
C ILE A 359 -13.92 -11.49 11.50
N TYR A 360 -12.61 -11.25 11.33
CA TYR A 360 -12.01 -9.91 11.49
C TYR A 360 -12.81 -8.90 10.66
N GLY A 361 -13.18 -7.76 11.25
CA GLY A 361 -13.91 -6.70 10.56
C GLY A 361 -15.43 -6.77 10.69
N ASP A 362 -16.00 -7.77 11.38
CA ASP A 362 -17.43 -7.79 11.65
C ASP A 362 -17.80 -6.67 12.65
N PRO A 363 -18.84 -5.86 12.39
CA PRO A 363 -19.31 -4.87 13.35
C PRO A 363 -20.13 -5.50 14.49
N VAL A 364 -19.89 -5.02 15.71
CA VAL A 364 -20.71 -5.28 16.89
C VAL A 364 -21.29 -3.97 17.39
N GLU A 365 -22.58 -3.78 17.14
CA GLU A 365 -23.34 -2.58 17.47
C GLU A 365 -23.87 -2.67 18.90
N VAL A 366 -23.13 -2.07 19.84
CA VAL A 366 -23.56 -2.00 21.24
C VAL A 366 -24.41 -0.76 21.46
N THR A 367 -25.60 -0.93 22.03
CA THR A 367 -26.54 0.15 22.35
C THR A 367 -27.03 0.06 23.79
N GLY A 368 -27.55 1.17 24.32
CA GLY A 368 -28.11 1.23 25.67
C GLY A 368 -27.07 1.26 26.80
N SER A 369 -25.81 1.55 26.48
CA SER A 369 -24.74 1.73 27.47
C SER A 369 -24.42 3.21 27.71
N SER A 370 -23.89 3.50 28.90
CA SER A 370 -23.65 4.87 29.39
C SER A 370 -22.30 5.48 28.99
N ILE A 371 -21.35 4.67 28.50
CA ILE A 371 -20.00 5.13 28.12
C ILE A 371 -19.74 4.77 26.66
N GLN A 372 -19.63 5.77 25.79
CA GLN A 372 -19.27 5.58 24.38
C GLN A 372 -17.85 5.02 24.23
N LEU A 373 -17.69 4.06 23.33
CA LEU A 373 -16.39 3.56 22.89
C LEU A 373 -15.55 4.74 22.41
N SER A 374 -14.29 4.76 22.83
CA SER A 374 -13.44 5.89 22.61
C SER A 374 -12.04 5.45 22.26
N TYR A 375 -11.27 6.42 21.82
CA TYR A 375 -9.83 6.31 21.71
C TYR A 375 -9.14 5.74 22.97
N SER A 376 -9.63 6.04 24.18
CA SER A 376 -9.03 5.53 25.42
C SER A 376 -9.19 4.02 25.62
N ASP A 377 -10.09 3.40 24.85
CA ASP A 377 -10.32 1.97 24.83
C ASP A 377 -9.37 1.24 23.87
N GLY A 378 -8.55 1.97 23.11
CA GLY A 378 -7.68 1.42 22.07
C GLY A 378 -8.47 0.93 20.85
N ASP A 379 -7.74 0.37 19.89
CA ASP A 379 -8.36 -0.02 18.62
C ASP A 379 -9.39 -1.15 18.76
N ILE A 380 -10.44 -1.18 17.95
CA ILE A 380 -10.77 -0.25 16.86
C ILE A 380 -11.95 0.63 17.29
N TRP A 381 -11.74 1.94 17.40
CA TRP A 381 -12.76 2.93 17.78
C TRP A 381 -13.23 3.79 16.59
N ASP A 382 -12.78 3.46 15.38
CA ASP A 382 -12.98 4.22 14.14
C ASP A 382 -14.46 4.51 13.84
N TRP A 383 -15.35 3.56 14.18
CA TRP A 383 -16.80 3.67 13.98
C TRP A 383 -17.55 4.29 15.17
N ALA A 384 -16.84 4.64 16.25
CA ALA A 384 -17.42 5.28 17.42
C ALA A 384 -17.50 6.82 17.29
N VAL A 385 -16.93 7.37 16.22
CA VAL A 385 -17.01 8.79 15.85
C VAL A 385 -17.88 9.00 14.61
N ASP A 386 -18.56 10.14 14.56
CA ASP A 386 -19.34 10.55 13.39
C ASP A 386 -18.44 10.81 12.16
N TRP A 387 -19.06 10.83 10.98
CA TRP A 387 -18.35 10.98 9.71
C TRP A 387 -17.60 12.32 9.59
N ASP A 388 -18.19 13.42 10.07
CA ASP A 388 -17.57 14.74 9.97
C ASP A 388 -16.33 14.82 10.87
N THR A 389 -16.40 14.26 12.08
CA THR A 389 -15.22 14.08 12.94
C THR A 389 -14.14 13.23 12.26
N TRP A 390 -14.50 12.12 11.60
CA TRP A 390 -13.54 11.27 10.89
C TRP A 390 -12.84 12.00 9.74
N VAL A 391 -13.59 12.67 8.87
CA VAL A 391 -13.02 13.43 7.75
C VAL A 391 -12.14 14.56 8.26
N ALA A 392 -12.47 15.19 9.40
CA ALA A 392 -11.64 16.23 10.01
C ALA A 392 -10.28 15.73 10.55
N MET A 393 -10.09 14.41 10.68
CA MET A 393 -8.81 13.79 11.05
C MET A 393 -7.90 13.53 9.84
N SER A 394 -8.37 13.78 8.61
CA SER A 394 -7.53 13.78 7.41
C SER A 394 -6.49 14.90 7.47
N ALA A 395 -5.30 14.66 6.91
CA ALA A 395 -4.31 15.71 6.70
C ALA A 395 -4.60 16.57 5.45
N LEU A 396 -5.67 16.25 4.71
CA LEU A 396 -6.13 16.96 3.54
C LEU A 396 -7.39 17.78 3.84
N PRO A 397 -7.66 18.87 3.11
CA PRO A 397 -8.86 19.65 3.31
C PRO A 397 -10.13 18.81 3.02
N PRO A 398 -11.19 18.94 3.84
CA PRO A 398 -12.48 18.32 3.52
C PRO A 398 -13.03 18.90 2.20
N PRO A 399 -13.66 18.09 1.33
CA PRO A 399 -14.26 18.58 0.07
C PRO A 399 -15.27 19.71 0.28
N THR A 400 -15.90 19.80 1.46
CA THR A 400 -16.77 20.89 1.90
C THR A 400 -16.67 21.05 3.42
N ALA A 401 -16.07 22.14 3.92
CA ALA A 401 -15.72 22.30 5.34
C ALA A 401 -16.93 22.56 6.26
N ARG A 402 -17.09 21.74 7.31
CA ARG A 402 -17.78 22.06 8.57
C ARG A 402 -16.84 21.67 9.74
N PRO A 403 -16.73 22.46 10.82
CA PRO A 403 -15.83 22.12 11.93
C PRO A 403 -16.33 20.89 12.72
N PRO A 404 -15.43 20.03 13.22
CA PRO A 404 -15.77 18.83 13.99
C PRO A 404 -16.37 19.15 15.37
N SER A 405 -17.22 18.26 15.89
CA SER A 405 -17.88 18.40 17.19
C SER A 405 -17.09 17.85 18.39
N THR A 406 -15.96 17.17 18.15
CA THR A 406 -15.23 16.44 19.20
C THR A 406 -13.73 16.73 19.15
N GLN A 407 -13.10 16.96 20.31
CA GLN A 407 -11.64 17.12 20.43
C GLN A 407 -10.98 15.74 20.57
N ILE A 408 -10.01 15.45 19.71
CA ILE A 408 -9.21 14.22 19.72
C ILE A 408 -7.78 14.57 20.19
N PRO A 409 -7.18 13.81 21.13
CA PRO A 409 -5.81 14.03 21.58
C PRO A 409 -4.78 13.79 20.46
N VAL A 410 -3.60 14.40 20.56
CA VAL A 410 -2.55 14.37 19.51
C VAL A 410 -1.66 13.12 19.57
N THR A 411 -1.62 12.42 20.70
CA THR A 411 -0.73 11.27 20.95
C THR A 411 -1.45 10.06 21.54
N ALA A 412 -1.15 8.86 21.00
CA ALA A 412 -1.30 7.54 21.60
C ALA A 412 -1.30 7.49 23.15
N PRO A 413 -2.32 7.16 23.97
CA PRO A 413 -2.00 6.52 25.22
C PRO A 413 -1.36 5.21 24.80
N VAL A 414 -0.12 5.00 25.24
CA VAL A 414 0.53 3.70 25.14
C VAL A 414 -0.50 2.67 25.59
N THR A 415 -0.69 1.58 24.81
CA THR A 415 -1.52 0.45 25.24
C THR A 415 -1.22 0.22 26.72
N PRO A 416 -2.20 0.40 27.62
CA PRO A 416 -1.90 0.49 29.05
C PRO A 416 -1.07 -0.73 29.43
N SER A 417 -0.05 -0.58 30.27
CA SER A 417 0.70 -1.73 30.80
C SER A 417 -0.20 -2.72 31.57
N THR A 418 -1.43 -2.29 31.86
CA THR A 418 -2.51 -3.07 32.47
C THR A 418 -3.52 -3.66 31.48
N ALA A 419 -3.35 -3.45 30.17
CA ALA A 419 -4.17 -4.08 29.15
C ALA A 419 -3.98 -5.61 29.20
N PRO A 420 -4.99 -6.41 28.82
CA PRO A 420 -4.90 -7.84 28.99
C PRO A 420 -3.73 -8.45 28.23
N THR A 421 -2.83 -9.14 28.94
CA THR A 421 -1.74 -9.87 28.28
C THR A 421 -2.29 -11.19 27.75
N LEU A 422 -2.14 -11.38 26.44
CA LEU A 422 -2.58 -12.59 25.76
C LEU A 422 -1.48 -13.66 25.83
N SER A 423 -1.88 -14.90 26.09
CA SER A 423 -0.98 -16.06 26.10
C SER A 423 -1.33 -17.12 25.04
N GLY A 424 -2.27 -16.81 24.13
CA GLY A 424 -2.74 -17.71 23.07
C GLY A 424 -2.34 -17.26 21.67
N THR A 425 -2.22 -18.20 20.74
CA THR A 425 -2.02 -17.90 19.30
C THR A 425 -3.38 -17.62 18.64
N PRO A 426 -3.54 -16.50 17.90
CA PRO A 426 -4.76 -16.23 17.14
C PRO A 426 -5.05 -17.36 16.15
N THR A 427 -6.31 -17.79 16.05
CA THR A 427 -6.71 -18.84 15.09
C THR A 427 -7.12 -18.18 13.76
N THR A 428 -6.28 -18.27 12.72
CA THR A 428 -6.65 -17.87 11.35
C THR A 428 -7.32 -19.04 10.65
N THR A 429 -8.63 -18.94 10.38
CA THR A 429 -9.34 -19.94 9.57
C THR A 429 -9.17 -19.58 8.10
N THR A 430 -8.22 -20.19 7.40
CA THR A 430 -8.17 -20.18 5.93
C THR A 430 -9.12 -21.25 5.40
N THR A 431 -10.23 -20.85 4.79
CA THR A 431 -11.15 -21.77 4.13
C THR A 431 -10.48 -22.28 2.84
N SER A 432 -9.92 -23.49 2.88
CA SER A 432 -9.50 -24.19 1.67
C SER A 432 -10.75 -24.77 0.99
N SER A 433 -10.99 -24.39 -0.27
CA SER A 433 -11.98 -25.07 -1.11
C SER A 433 -11.57 -26.54 -1.31
N PRO A 434 -12.49 -27.52 -1.23
CA PRO A 434 -12.15 -28.90 -1.52
C PRO A 434 -11.85 -29.03 -3.02
N GLY A 435 -10.60 -29.34 -3.35
CA GLY A 435 -10.20 -29.70 -4.70
C GLY A 435 -10.98 -30.92 -5.19
N ALA A 436 -11.53 -30.82 -6.39
CA ALA A 436 -12.12 -31.94 -7.10
C ALA A 436 -11.10 -33.07 -7.24
N ASN A 437 -11.43 -34.25 -6.69
CA ASN A 437 -10.73 -35.49 -7.00
C ASN A 437 -11.00 -35.87 -8.46
N PRO A 438 -9.97 -36.14 -9.29
CA PRO A 438 -10.13 -36.96 -10.48
C PRO A 438 -9.79 -38.40 -10.11
N GLY A 439 -10.74 -39.32 -10.29
CA GLY A 439 -10.45 -40.75 -10.13
C GLY A 439 -11.46 -41.62 -10.85
N GLY A 440 -10.93 -42.53 -11.68
CA GLY A 440 -11.55 -43.80 -12.07
C GLY A 440 -12.29 -43.81 -13.39
#